data_AF-A0A841JUR0-F1
#
_entry.id   AF-A0A841JUR0-F1
#
_cell.length_a   1.000
_cell.length_b   1.000
_cell.length_c   1.000
_cell.angle_alpha   90.00
_cell.angle_beta   90.00
_cell.angle_gamma   90.00
#
_symmetry.space_group_name_H-M   'P 1'
#
loop_
_entity.id
_entity.type
_entity.pdbx_description
1 polymer ?
#
loop_
_entity_poly.entity_id
_entity_poly.type
_entity_poly.pdbx_seq_one_letter_code
_entity_poly.pdbx_strand_id
1 'polypeptide(L)'
;MTTQVPGAKWILPVVFAAFVYPVNSQAQQRAIESNSTQAQTQQTAPEEPNPSSANDPNISKTDQSNKPAKLVVPDRAIYRFFLQHVGDEDERFREAEAAGKDTSSIRWDYAKIFNLSDEETAQMLSTAIDGYYSIHAKDQEFNDFIQAERKKYTPYEWSRLPVLPEARRLDSERWALVMSTMNRIHEELGDESFSRLDAAIHRTWGGKLSAVQPISQDSTSVEHPLSRQ
;
A
#
# COMPACT_ATOMS: atom_id res chain seq x y z
N MET A 1 5.69 -69.32 2.61
CA MET A 1 4.55 -68.53 2.13
C MET A 1 4.84 -67.08 2.48
N THR A 2 5.28 -66.28 1.53
CA THR A 2 5.74 -64.90 1.75
C THR A 2 4.91 -63.99 0.86
N THR A 3 4.04 -63.18 1.46
CA THR A 3 3.20 -62.20 0.78
C THR A 3 3.97 -60.90 0.60
N GLN A 4 4.29 -60.60 -0.66
CA GLN A 4 4.86 -59.33 -1.11
C GLN A 4 3.72 -58.35 -1.39
N VAL A 5 3.67 -57.24 -0.66
CA VAL A 5 2.72 -56.14 -0.89
C VAL A 5 3.40 -55.12 -1.82
N PRO A 6 2.84 -54.80 -3.00
CA PRO A 6 3.40 -53.78 -3.88
C PRO A 6 3.03 -52.38 -3.38
N GLY A 7 4.04 -51.58 -3.06
CA GLY A 7 3.90 -50.17 -2.74
C GLY A 7 3.50 -49.37 -3.99
N ALA A 8 2.28 -48.84 -3.99
CA ALA A 8 1.80 -47.87 -4.95
C ALA A 8 2.49 -46.51 -4.68
N LYS A 9 3.51 -46.19 -5.47
CA LYS A 9 4.06 -44.84 -5.57
C LYS A 9 3.11 -44.01 -6.42
N TRP A 10 2.29 -43.18 -5.78
CA TRP A 10 1.54 -42.13 -6.45
C TRP A 10 2.49 -40.98 -6.78
N ILE A 11 3.02 -40.99 -8.01
CA ILE A 11 3.68 -39.83 -8.60
C ILE A 11 2.56 -38.99 -9.19
N LEU A 12 2.15 -37.92 -8.50
CA LEU A 12 1.31 -36.90 -9.11
C LEU A 12 2.15 -36.18 -10.19
N PRO A 13 1.72 -36.13 -11.45
CA PRO A 13 2.38 -35.31 -12.44
C PRO A 13 2.13 -33.85 -12.08
N VAL A 14 3.18 -33.17 -11.62
CA VAL A 14 3.21 -31.70 -11.56
C VAL A 14 3.29 -31.23 -13.01
N VAL A 15 2.13 -31.06 -13.65
CA VAL A 15 2.03 -30.42 -14.95
C VAL A 15 2.25 -28.92 -14.72
N PHE A 16 3.52 -28.52 -14.69
CA PHE A 16 3.93 -27.12 -14.80
C PHE A 16 3.63 -26.68 -16.23
N ALA A 17 2.40 -26.20 -16.45
CA ALA A 17 2.14 -25.33 -17.57
C ALA A 17 2.93 -24.04 -17.30
N ALA A 18 4.05 -23.86 -18.00
CA ALA A 18 4.73 -22.59 -18.09
C ALA A 18 3.81 -21.60 -18.82
N PHE A 19 2.84 -21.03 -18.09
CA PHE A 19 2.14 -19.84 -18.52
C PHE A 19 3.16 -18.70 -18.44
N VAL A 20 3.90 -18.53 -19.54
CA VAL A 20 4.43 -17.23 -19.91
C VAL A 20 3.21 -16.36 -20.14
N TYR A 21 2.72 -15.69 -19.09
CA TYR A 21 1.73 -14.65 -19.25
C TYR A 21 2.42 -13.52 -20.00
N PRO A 22 2.09 -13.24 -21.28
CA PRO A 22 2.44 -11.94 -21.82
C PRO A 22 1.74 -10.93 -20.92
N VAL A 23 2.51 -10.07 -20.25
CA VAL A 23 1.99 -8.84 -19.62
C VAL A 23 1.37 -8.02 -20.74
N ASN A 24 0.08 -8.25 -20.97
CA ASN A 24 -0.69 -7.61 -22.01
C ASN A 24 -1.10 -6.23 -21.47
N SER A 25 -0.20 -5.26 -21.57
CA SER A 25 -0.41 -3.89 -21.07
C SER A 25 -1.62 -3.18 -21.71
N GLN A 26 -2.17 -3.70 -22.81
CA GLN A 26 -3.39 -3.17 -23.42
C GLN A 26 -4.68 -3.48 -22.63
N ALA A 27 -4.73 -4.54 -21.82
CA ALA A 27 -5.93 -4.85 -21.04
C ALA A 27 -6.13 -3.89 -19.86
N GLN A 28 -5.04 -3.39 -19.26
CA GLN A 28 -5.11 -2.42 -18.17
C GLN A 28 -5.51 -1.02 -18.64
N GLN A 29 -5.20 -0.63 -19.88
CA GLN A 29 -5.60 0.68 -20.41
C GLN A 29 -7.12 0.81 -20.60
N ARG A 30 -7.84 -0.28 -20.92
CA ARG A 30 -9.31 -0.23 -21.11
C ARG A 30 -10.11 -0.13 -19.82
N ALA A 31 -9.54 -0.52 -18.67
CA ALA A 31 -10.24 -0.44 -17.39
C ALA A 31 -10.28 1.00 -16.82
N ILE A 32 -9.36 1.88 -17.22
CA ILE A 32 -9.26 3.25 -16.69
C ILE A 32 -10.19 4.20 -17.46
N GLU A 33 -10.46 3.96 -18.74
CA GLU A 33 -11.35 4.81 -19.54
C GLU A 33 -12.85 4.63 -19.21
N SER A 34 -13.23 3.56 -18.50
CA SER A 34 -14.64 3.25 -18.24
C SER A 34 -15.24 3.94 -17.01
N ASN A 35 -14.44 4.63 -16.18
CA ASN A 35 -14.90 5.20 -14.89
C ASN A 35 -14.95 6.73 -14.80
N SER A 36 -14.71 7.47 -15.89
CA SER A 36 -14.62 8.95 -15.87
C SER A 36 -15.86 9.71 -16.37
N THR A 37 -17.01 9.08 -16.61
CA THR A 37 -18.17 9.77 -17.26
C THR A 37 -19.48 9.73 -16.47
N GLN A 38 -19.46 9.71 -15.14
CA GLN A 38 -20.69 9.92 -14.35
C GLN A 38 -20.45 10.69 -13.04
N ALA A 39 -20.26 12.00 -13.12
CA ALA A 39 -20.46 12.89 -11.97
C ALA A 39 -20.66 14.37 -12.37
N GLN A 40 -21.76 14.68 -13.05
CA GLN A 40 -22.39 16.01 -13.13
C GLN A 40 -23.87 15.72 -13.44
N THR A 41 -24.83 15.82 -12.52
CA THR A 41 -25.45 17.07 -12.09
C THR A 41 -26.48 16.74 -10.98
N GLN A 42 -26.25 17.16 -9.74
CA GLN A 42 -27.35 17.39 -8.78
C GLN A 42 -27.06 18.71 -8.06
N GLN A 43 -27.71 19.74 -8.60
CA GLN A 43 -27.76 21.09 -8.09
C GLN A 43 -28.88 21.13 -7.04
N THR A 44 -28.53 20.98 -5.76
CA THR A 44 -29.44 21.22 -4.64
C THR A 44 -29.52 22.71 -4.33
N ALA A 45 -30.75 23.16 -4.07
CA ALA A 45 -31.15 24.54 -3.85
C ALA A 45 -30.57 25.15 -2.55
N PRO A 46 -30.53 26.50 -2.41
CA PRO A 46 -30.00 27.17 -1.23
C PRO A 46 -31.02 27.16 -0.09
N GLU A 47 -30.63 26.57 1.05
CA GLU A 47 -31.36 26.63 2.32
C GLU A 47 -30.92 27.84 3.16
N GLU A 48 -31.91 28.47 3.78
CA GLU A 48 -31.91 29.81 4.38
C GLU A 48 -31.16 29.87 5.74
N PRO A 49 -30.44 30.96 6.06
CA PRO A 49 -29.70 31.08 7.33
C PRO A 49 -30.62 31.43 8.51
N ASN A 50 -30.70 30.52 9.49
CA ASN A 50 -31.38 30.76 10.77
C ASN A 50 -30.43 31.46 11.76
N PRO A 51 -30.78 32.63 12.34
CA PRO A 51 -29.90 33.36 13.23
C PRO A 51 -30.08 32.97 14.71
N SER A 52 -28.96 33.07 15.43
CA SER A 52 -28.89 33.48 16.84
C SER A 52 -29.33 32.47 17.91
N SER A 53 -28.33 31.92 18.59
CA SER A 53 -28.45 31.67 20.03
C SER A 53 -27.12 31.94 20.72
N ALA A 54 -27.09 33.07 21.42
CA ALA A 54 -25.99 33.50 22.28
C ALA A 54 -25.94 32.57 23.50
N ASN A 55 -24.80 31.93 23.75
CA ASN A 55 -24.52 31.29 25.02
C ASN A 55 -23.07 31.57 25.47
N ASP A 56 -22.98 31.92 26.75
CA ASP A 56 -21.84 32.45 27.51
C ASP A 56 -20.55 31.62 27.46
N PRO A 57 -19.36 32.28 27.50
CA PRO A 57 -18.09 31.61 27.63
C PRO A 57 -17.79 31.30 29.12
N ASN A 58 -18.12 30.09 29.57
CA ASN A 58 -17.58 29.54 30.81
C ASN A 58 -16.16 29.01 30.57
N ILE A 59 -15.16 29.87 30.79
CA ILE A 59 -13.73 29.56 30.65
C ILE A 59 -13.27 28.73 31.86
N SER A 60 -13.54 27.44 31.83
CA SER A 60 -12.87 26.48 32.71
C SER A 60 -11.49 26.17 32.15
N LYS A 61 -10.45 26.69 32.82
CA LYS A 61 -9.05 26.33 32.58
C LYS A 61 -8.84 24.88 33.03
N THR A 62 -9.04 23.95 32.12
CA THR A 62 -8.62 22.56 32.29
C THR A 62 -7.15 22.49 31.92
N ASP A 63 -6.28 22.22 32.90
CA ASP A 63 -4.86 21.87 32.68
C ASP A 63 -4.79 20.63 31.78
N GLN A 64 -4.72 20.87 30.47
CA GLN A 64 -4.47 19.85 29.47
C GLN A 64 -3.01 19.41 29.61
N SER A 65 -2.81 18.34 30.37
CA SER A 65 -1.62 17.50 30.31
C SER A 65 -1.27 17.26 28.83
N ASN A 66 -0.20 17.92 28.36
CA ASN A 66 0.34 17.83 27.00
C ASN A 66 0.92 16.43 26.73
N LYS A 67 0.06 15.41 26.70
CA LYS A 67 0.43 14.08 26.20
C LYS A 67 0.46 14.20 24.68
N PRO A 68 1.59 13.89 24.02
CA PRO A 68 1.70 14.02 22.57
C PRO A 68 0.61 13.17 21.90
N ALA A 69 -0.12 13.78 20.97
CA ALA A 69 -1.12 13.08 20.18
C ALA A 69 -0.45 11.89 19.47
N LYS A 70 -1.02 10.70 19.61
CA LYS A 70 -0.51 9.50 18.93
C LYS A 70 -0.68 9.70 17.43
N LEU A 71 0.41 9.63 16.67
CA LEU A 71 0.36 9.66 15.21
C LEU A 71 -0.41 8.42 14.74
N VAL A 72 -1.54 8.65 14.07
CA VAL A 72 -2.34 7.58 13.46
C VAL A 72 -1.92 7.46 12.01
N VAL A 73 -1.42 6.29 11.64
CA VAL A 73 -1.01 5.98 10.27
C VAL A 73 -2.26 5.57 9.49
N PRO A 74 -2.52 6.16 8.30
CA PRO A 74 -3.67 5.77 7.49
C PRO A 74 -3.58 4.32 7.01
N ASP A 75 -4.69 3.59 7.01
CA ASP A 75 -4.76 2.16 6.64
C ASP A 75 -4.19 1.90 5.25
N ARG A 76 -4.49 2.76 4.27
CA ARG A 76 -3.94 2.66 2.91
C ARG A 76 -2.40 2.58 2.90
N ALA A 77 -1.73 3.26 3.81
CA ALA A 77 -0.27 3.20 3.91
C ALA A 77 0.18 1.83 4.45
N ILE A 78 -0.50 1.30 5.47
CA ILE A 78 -0.24 -0.01 6.05
C ILE A 78 -0.40 -1.11 4.98
N TYR A 79 -1.51 -1.08 4.22
CA TYR A 79 -1.72 -2.04 3.13
C TYR A 79 -0.71 -1.89 2.00
N ARG A 80 -0.27 -0.68 1.67
CA ARG A 80 0.80 -0.50 0.67
C ARG A 80 2.08 -1.22 1.08
N PHE A 81 2.48 -1.18 2.36
CA PHE A 81 3.65 -1.93 2.85
C PHE A 81 3.45 -3.44 2.80
N PHE A 82 2.24 -3.91 3.10
CA PHE A 82 1.91 -5.32 2.96
C PHE A 82 2.02 -5.78 1.49
N LEU A 83 1.39 -5.07 0.55
CA LEU A 83 1.45 -5.39 -0.88
C LEU A 83 2.88 -5.33 -1.43
N GLN A 84 3.66 -4.34 -1.01
CA GLN A 84 5.08 -4.25 -1.36
C GLN A 84 5.87 -5.45 -0.85
N HIS A 85 5.65 -5.86 0.41
CA HIS A 85 6.33 -7.02 0.97
C HIS A 85 6.04 -8.31 0.20
N VAL A 86 4.77 -8.56 -0.13
CA VAL A 86 4.35 -9.73 -0.93
C VAL A 86 4.99 -9.69 -2.32
N GLY A 87 4.97 -8.53 -2.98
CA GLY A 87 5.58 -8.34 -4.30
C GLY A 87 7.10 -8.57 -4.31
N ASP A 88 7.81 -7.98 -3.34
CA ASP A 88 9.26 -8.15 -3.19
C ASP A 88 9.64 -9.63 -2.95
N GLU A 89 8.79 -10.40 -2.25
CA GLU A 89 8.98 -11.84 -2.08
C GLU A 89 8.78 -12.62 -3.37
N ASP A 90 7.75 -12.28 -4.16
CA ASP A 90 7.51 -12.93 -5.45
C ASP A 90 8.64 -12.67 -6.44
N GLU A 91 9.14 -11.43 -6.52
CA GLU A 91 10.29 -11.08 -7.35
C GLU A 91 11.54 -11.88 -6.95
N ARG A 92 11.88 -11.90 -5.66
CA ARG A 92 13.01 -12.70 -5.15
C ARG A 92 12.84 -14.19 -5.44
N PHE A 93 11.62 -14.70 -5.32
CA PHE A 93 11.32 -16.10 -5.63
C PHE A 93 11.58 -16.41 -7.10
N ARG A 94 11.07 -15.58 -8.01
CA ARG A 94 11.26 -15.74 -9.46
C ARG A 94 12.72 -15.63 -9.87
N GLU A 95 13.47 -14.70 -9.26
CA GLU A 95 14.91 -14.57 -9.49
C GLU A 95 15.70 -15.80 -9.02
N ALA A 96 15.39 -16.32 -7.83
CA ALA A 96 16.03 -17.50 -7.29
C ALA A 96 15.72 -18.76 -8.11
N GLU A 97 14.46 -18.92 -8.54
CA GLU A 97 14.03 -20.00 -9.43
C GLU A 97 14.76 -19.94 -10.78
N ALA A 98 14.80 -18.76 -11.40
CA ALA A 98 15.53 -18.55 -12.66
C ALA A 98 17.03 -18.83 -12.52
N ALA A 99 17.60 -18.63 -11.34
CA ALA A 99 18.98 -18.94 -11.01
C ALA A 99 19.20 -20.40 -10.56
N GLY A 100 18.16 -21.24 -10.51
CA GLY A 100 18.24 -22.63 -10.04
C GLY A 100 18.61 -22.77 -8.56
N LYS A 101 18.31 -21.75 -7.74
CA LYS A 101 18.58 -21.74 -6.29
C LYS A 101 17.40 -22.33 -5.52
N ASP A 102 17.66 -22.79 -4.30
CA ASP A 102 16.60 -23.21 -3.38
C ASP A 102 15.72 -22.01 -2.97
N THR A 103 14.42 -22.17 -3.14
CA THR A 103 13.40 -21.14 -2.88
C THR A 103 12.62 -21.38 -1.59
N SER A 104 12.89 -22.48 -0.87
CA SER A 104 12.12 -22.92 0.29
C SER A 104 12.05 -21.90 1.44
N SER A 105 13.01 -20.98 1.53
CA SER A 105 13.13 -19.99 2.61
C SER A 105 12.70 -18.57 2.22
N ILE A 106 12.32 -18.33 0.95
CA ILE A 106 12.07 -16.97 0.46
C ILE A 106 10.68 -16.46 0.86
N ARG A 107 9.69 -17.34 0.89
CA ARG A 107 8.28 -16.96 1.11
C ARG A 107 7.90 -17.09 2.58
N TRP A 108 7.15 -16.11 3.06
CA TRP A 108 6.47 -16.23 4.35
C TRP A 108 5.39 -17.32 4.32
N ASP A 109 5.19 -17.98 5.45
CA ASP A 109 4.06 -18.89 5.68
C ASP A 109 2.80 -18.08 6.01
N TYR A 110 2.23 -17.45 4.99
CA TYR A 110 1.08 -16.55 5.13
C TYR A 110 -0.15 -17.22 5.75
N ALA A 111 -0.41 -18.49 5.39
CA ALA A 111 -1.50 -19.28 5.96
C ALA A 111 -1.40 -19.33 7.49
N LYS A 112 -0.21 -19.65 8.00
CA LYS A 112 0.05 -19.71 9.44
C LYS A 112 0.06 -18.33 10.10
N ILE A 113 0.67 -17.32 9.47
CA ILE A 113 0.84 -16.00 10.06
C ILE A 113 -0.50 -15.26 10.18
N PHE A 114 -1.37 -15.43 9.18
CA PHE A 114 -2.68 -14.76 9.10
C PHE A 114 -3.84 -15.65 9.55
N ASN A 115 -3.57 -16.91 9.88
CA ASN A 115 -4.59 -17.90 10.22
C ASN A 115 -5.68 -17.99 9.13
N LEU A 116 -5.20 -18.18 7.90
CA LEU A 116 -5.99 -18.43 6.70
C LEU A 116 -5.81 -19.88 6.28
N SER A 117 -6.81 -20.42 5.60
CA SER A 117 -6.66 -21.68 4.87
C SER A 117 -5.72 -21.53 3.68
N ASP A 118 -5.25 -22.66 3.13
CA ASP A 118 -4.37 -22.67 1.96
C ASP A 118 -5.05 -22.03 0.73
N GLU A 119 -6.35 -22.28 0.55
CA GLU A 119 -7.15 -21.71 -0.55
C GLU A 119 -7.29 -20.19 -0.42
N GLU A 120 -7.68 -19.71 0.77
CA GLU A 120 -7.77 -18.27 1.06
C GLU A 120 -6.42 -17.57 0.89
N THR A 121 -5.33 -18.24 1.31
CA THR A 121 -3.98 -17.72 1.14
C THR A 121 -3.61 -17.61 -0.34
N ALA A 122 -3.93 -18.62 -1.15
CA ALA A 122 -3.67 -18.60 -2.58
C ALA A 122 -4.43 -17.47 -3.28
N GLN A 123 -5.72 -17.28 -2.96
CA GLN A 123 -6.56 -16.21 -3.49
C GLN A 123 -6.00 -14.82 -3.13
N MET A 124 -5.74 -14.61 -1.84
CA MET A 124 -5.17 -13.36 -1.34
C MET A 124 -3.82 -13.04 -2.01
N LEU A 125 -2.92 -14.02 -2.12
CA LEU A 125 -1.60 -13.81 -2.73
C LEU A 125 -1.72 -13.48 -4.23
N SER A 126 -2.59 -14.16 -4.96
CA SER A 126 -2.83 -13.86 -6.38
C SER A 126 -3.25 -12.40 -6.56
N THR A 127 -4.24 -11.94 -5.80
CA THR A 127 -4.75 -10.57 -5.89
C THR A 127 -3.75 -9.54 -5.38
N ALA A 128 -2.98 -9.86 -4.34
CA ALA A 128 -1.94 -8.98 -3.80
C ALA A 128 -0.78 -8.79 -4.80
N ILE A 129 -0.33 -9.85 -5.47
CA ILE A 129 0.74 -9.79 -6.48
C ILE A 129 0.30 -8.96 -7.71
N ASP A 130 -0.92 -9.19 -8.20
CA ASP A 130 -1.50 -8.39 -9.29
C ASP A 130 -1.59 -6.90 -8.92
N GLY A 131 -2.04 -6.61 -7.69
CA GLY A 131 -2.08 -5.27 -7.13
C GLY A 131 -0.70 -4.64 -7.04
N TYR A 132 0.29 -5.38 -6.53
CA TYR A 132 1.67 -4.93 -6.43
C TYR A 132 2.23 -4.48 -7.78
N TYR A 133 2.14 -5.30 -8.82
CA TYR A 133 2.68 -4.93 -10.14
C TYR A 133 1.97 -3.72 -10.74
N SER A 134 0.66 -3.59 -10.53
CA SER A 134 -0.13 -2.43 -10.98
C SER A 134 0.29 -1.15 -10.26
N ILE A 135 0.50 -1.21 -8.94
CA ILE A 135 1.00 -0.10 -8.12
C ILE A 135 2.43 0.27 -8.53
N HIS A 136 3.30 -0.73 -8.73
CA HIS A 136 4.69 -0.52 -9.11
C HIS A 136 4.81 0.17 -10.47
N ALA A 137 4.00 -0.21 -11.45
CA ALA A 137 3.94 0.49 -12.74
C ALA A 137 3.56 1.97 -12.58
N LYS A 138 2.59 2.28 -11.71
CA LYS A 138 2.23 3.67 -11.41
C LYS A 138 3.29 4.42 -10.60
N ASP A 139 4.00 3.73 -9.72
CA ASP A 139 5.16 4.29 -9.02
C ASP A 139 6.27 4.68 -10.01
N GLN A 140 6.52 3.88 -11.05
CA GLN A 140 7.45 4.21 -12.12
C GLN A 140 6.99 5.45 -12.91
N GLU A 141 5.73 5.50 -13.34
CA GLU A 141 5.18 6.69 -14.03
C GLU A 141 5.31 7.97 -13.19
N PHE A 142 4.97 7.90 -11.89
CA PHE A 142 5.12 9.02 -10.96
C PHE A 142 6.58 9.46 -10.83
N ASN A 143 7.50 8.52 -10.67
CA ASN A 143 8.93 8.81 -10.53
C ASN A 143 9.50 9.44 -11.82
N ASP A 144 9.14 8.91 -12.98
CA ASP A 144 9.58 9.44 -14.28
C ASP A 144 9.08 10.87 -14.48
N PHE A 145 7.81 11.14 -14.13
CA PHE A 145 7.25 12.49 -14.15
C PHE A 145 8.03 13.45 -13.24
N ILE A 146 8.25 13.07 -11.97
CA ILE A 146 8.98 13.90 -11.01
C ILE A 146 10.43 14.15 -11.46
N GLN A 147 11.11 13.14 -12.01
CA GLN A 147 12.47 13.30 -12.52
C GLN A 147 12.52 14.22 -13.75
N ALA A 148 11.53 14.15 -14.64
CA ALA A 148 11.43 15.05 -15.79
C ALA A 148 11.18 16.49 -15.36
N GLU A 149 10.29 16.72 -14.40
CA GLU A 149 10.01 18.06 -13.88
C GLU A 149 11.19 18.64 -13.09
N ARG A 150 11.87 17.82 -12.26
CA ARG A 150 13.03 18.27 -11.47
C ARG A 150 14.15 18.83 -12.33
N LYS A 151 14.33 18.36 -13.57
CA LYS A 151 15.33 18.88 -14.51
C LYS A 151 15.07 20.31 -14.99
N LYS A 152 13.85 20.84 -14.81
CA LYS A 152 13.45 22.18 -15.27
C LYS A 152 13.73 23.28 -14.25
N TYR A 153 14.05 22.92 -13.01
CA TYR A 153 14.17 23.86 -11.88
C TYR A 153 15.49 23.64 -11.15
N THR A 154 16.04 24.71 -10.58
CA THR A 154 17.10 24.56 -9.58
C THR A 154 16.57 23.85 -8.33
N PRO A 155 17.44 23.20 -7.50
CA PRO A 155 16.99 22.57 -6.26
C PRO A 155 16.23 23.52 -5.32
N TYR A 156 16.61 24.80 -5.29
CA TYR A 156 15.94 25.83 -4.49
C TYR A 156 14.53 26.12 -5.00
N GLU A 157 14.37 26.34 -6.31
CA GLU A 157 13.05 26.53 -6.93
C GLU A 157 12.17 25.30 -6.73
N TRP A 158 12.70 24.10 -6.98
CA TRP A 158 11.99 22.84 -6.81
C TRP A 158 11.37 22.68 -5.41
N SER A 159 12.14 23.00 -4.36
CA SER A 159 11.68 22.90 -2.96
C SER A 159 10.53 23.84 -2.60
N ARG A 160 10.29 24.88 -3.41
CA ARG A 160 9.26 25.91 -3.21
C ARG A 160 8.07 25.76 -4.15
N LEU A 161 8.14 24.85 -5.11
CA LEU A 161 7.01 24.62 -6.01
C LEU A 161 5.84 24.04 -5.22
N PRO A 162 4.61 24.50 -5.49
CA PRO A 162 3.43 23.77 -5.02
C PRO A 162 3.42 22.39 -5.68
N VAL A 163 2.72 21.44 -5.05
CA VAL A 163 2.51 20.11 -5.64
C VAL A 163 1.85 20.27 -7.01
N LEU A 164 2.55 19.82 -8.05
CA LEU A 164 2.09 19.90 -9.43
C LEU A 164 0.77 19.12 -9.60
N PRO A 165 -0.21 19.63 -10.36
CA PRO A 165 -1.51 18.96 -10.54
C PRO A 165 -1.36 17.52 -11.03
N GLU A 166 -0.43 17.28 -11.95
CA GLU A 166 -0.18 15.95 -12.51
C GLU A 166 0.45 14.98 -11.49
N ALA A 167 1.39 15.45 -10.67
CA ALA A 167 1.91 14.65 -9.56
C ALA A 167 0.78 14.26 -8.59
N ARG A 168 -0.11 15.20 -8.26
CA ARG A 168 -1.26 14.91 -7.39
C ARG A 168 -2.19 13.87 -8.00
N ARG A 169 -2.46 13.95 -9.31
CA ARG A 169 -3.28 12.97 -10.04
C ARG A 169 -2.67 11.57 -9.95
N LEU A 170 -1.40 11.43 -10.32
CA LEU A 170 -0.68 10.15 -10.30
C LEU A 170 -0.60 9.57 -8.88
N ASP A 171 -0.34 10.39 -7.86
CA ASP A 171 -0.36 9.94 -6.46
C ASP A 171 -1.76 9.45 -6.04
N SER A 172 -2.82 10.15 -6.46
CA SER A 172 -4.20 9.75 -6.16
C SER A 172 -4.56 8.41 -6.83
N GLU A 173 -4.17 8.21 -8.08
CA GLU A 173 -4.36 6.95 -8.81
C GLU A 173 -3.61 5.79 -8.15
N ARG A 174 -2.37 6.04 -7.71
CA ARG A 174 -1.60 5.06 -6.94
C ARG A 174 -2.33 4.61 -5.68
N TRP A 175 -2.87 5.55 -4.89
CA TRP A 175 -3.63 5.20 -3.68
C TRP A 175 -4.97 4.53 -4.00
N ALA A 176 -5.60 4.88 -5.12
CA ALA A 176 -6.82 4.22 -5.57
C ALA A 176 -6.55 2.73 -5.91
N LEU A 177 -5.41 2.41 -6.52
CA LEU A 177 -5.01 1.02 -6.77
C LEU A 177 -4.84 0.24 -5.48
N VAL A 178 -4.18 0.81 -4.46
CA VAL A 178 -4.02 0.15 -3.15
C VAL A 178 -5.39 -0.19 -2.55
N MET A 179 -6.32 0.78 -2.53
CA MET A 179 -7.66 0.55 -1.97
C MET A 179 -8.48 -0.43 -2.80
N SER A 180 -8.36 -0.39 -4.13
CA SER A 180 -9.05 -1.33 -5.03
C SER A 180 -8.57 -2.76 -4.83
N THR A 181 -7.25 -2.99 -4.77
CA THR A 181 -6.67 -4.31 -4.46
C THR A 181 -7.15 -4.80 -3.10
N MET A 182 -7.18 -3.93 -2.10
CA MET A 182 -7.64 -4.26 -0.76
C MET A 182 -9.12 -4.68 -0.77
N ASN A 183 -10.00 -3.91 -1.40
CA ASN A 183 -11.41 -4.26 -1.53
C ASN A 183 -11.61 -5.61 -2.24
N ARG A 184 -10.84 -5.90 -3.29
CA ARG A 184 -10.90 -7.21 -3.96
C ARG A 184 -10.50 -8.36 -3.05
N ILE A 185 -9.45 -8.20 -2.24
CA ILE A 185 -9.05 -9.21 -1.25
C ILE A 185 -10.19 -9.42 -0.24
N HIS A 186 -10.85 -8.35 0.21
CA HIS A 186 -12.00 -8.46 1.11
C HIS A 186 -13.18 -9.22 0.47
N GLU A 187 -13.52 -8.89 -0.76
CA GLU A 187 -14.59 -9.55 -1.52
C GLU A 187 -14.31 -11.04 -1.73
N GLU A 188 -13.06 -11.41 -2.03
CA GLU A 188 -12.64 -12.80 -2.27
C GLU A 188 -12.61 -13.64 -0.98
N LEU A 189 -12.13 -13.07 0.12
CA LEU A 189 -12.01 -13.77 1.41
C LEU A 189 -13.30 -13.79 2.24
N GLY A 190 -14.16 -12.78 2.07
CA GLY A 190 -15.29 -12.53 2.96
C GLY A 190 -14.90 -11.92 4.31
N ASP A 191 -15.90 -11.44 5.06
CA ASP A 191 -15.70 -10.59 6.24
C ASP A 191 -14.85 -11.22 7.34
N GLU A 192 -15.09 -12.50 7.66
CA GLU A 192 -14.43 -13.18 8.78
C GLU A 192 -12.93 -13.37 8.52
N SER A 193 -12.61 -13.92 7.35
CA SER A 193 -11.23 -14.19 6.94
C SER A 193 -10.47 -12.90 6.65
N PHE A 194 -11.14 -11.92 6.05
CA PHE A 194 -10.57 -10.60 5.87
C PHE A 194 -10.26 -9.92 7.21
N SER A 195 -11.15 -10.01 8.22
CA SER A 195 -10.88 -9.44 9.54
C SER A 195 -9.63 -10.04 10.20
N ARG A 196 -9.38 -11.34 10.03
CA ARG A 196 -8.15 -11.98 10.56
C ARG A 196 -6.90 -11.46 9.86
N LEU A 197 -6.96 -11.36 8.54
CA LEU A 197 -5.89 -10.79 7.71
C LEU A 197 -5.60 -9.35 8.13
N ASP A 198 -6.63 -8.52 8.22
CA ASP A 198 -6.53 -7.11 8.59
C ASP A 198 -5.85 -6.89 9.95
N ALA A 199 -6.31 -7.62 10.97
CA ALA A 199 -5.73 -7.54 12.30
C ALA A 199 -4.25 -7.95 12.30
N ALA A 200 -3.88 -8.98 11.53
CA ALA A 200 -2.50 -9.42 11.42
C ALA A 200 -1.62 -8.42 10.65
N ILE A 201 -2.15 -7.78 9.61
CA ILE A 201 -1.48 -6.71 8.85
C ILE A 201 -1.21 -5.52 9.77
N HIS A 202 -2.22 -5.02 10.48
CA HIS A 202 -2.08 -3.89 11.39
C HIS A 202 -1.10 -4.17 12.54
N ARG A 203 -1.10 -5.41 13.07
CA ARG A 203 -0.12 -5.84 14.07
C ARG A 203 1.31 -5.83 13.52
N THR A 204 1.51 -6.26 12.29
CA THR A 204 2.84 -6.43 11.68
C THR A 204 3.44 -5.12 11.19
N TRP A 205 2.62 -4.24 10.59
CA TRP A 205 3.07 -3.01 9.94
C TRP A 205 2.61 -1.72 10.64
N GLY A 206 1.45 -1.71 11.30
CA GLY A 206 0.92 -0.51 11.97
C GLY A 206 1.78 -0.03 13.16
N GLY A 207 2.34 -0.98 13.93
CA GLY A 207 3.23 -0.67 15.04
C GLY A 207 4.59 -0.10 14.60
N LYS A 208 5.17 -0.63 13.51
CA LYS A 208 6.46 -0.20 12.97
C LYS A 208 6.42 1.25 12.48
N LEU A 209 5.32 1.65 11.86
CA LEU A 209 5.14 3.01 11.32
C LEU A 209 4.88 4.05 12.41
N SER A 210 4.26 3.64 13.52
CA SER A 210 3.99 4.53 14.66
C SER A 210 5.24 4.82 15.51
N ALA A 211 6.29 4.00 15.39
CA ALA A 211 7.51 4.09 16.20
C ALA A 211 8.54 5.08 15.66
N VAL A 212 8.36 5.61 14.45
CA VAL A 212 9.17 6.74 13.94
C VAL A 212 8.73 7.99 14.68
N GLN A 213 9.28 8.19 15.88
CA GLN A 213 9.11 9.45 16.60
C GLN A 213 9.61 10.58 15.69
N PRO A 214 8.92 11.75 15.69
CA PRO A 214 9.46 12.91 15.01
C PRO A 214 10.88 13.10 15.55
N ILE A 215 11.88 13.07 14.66
CA ILE A 215 13.25 13.44 15.01
C ILE A 215 13.09 14.81 15.65
N SER A 216 13.24 14.87 16.98
CA SER A 216 13.24 16.13 17.69
C SER A 216 14.24 16.98 16.92
N GLN A 217 13.74 18.03 16.27
CA GLN A 217 14.57 19.06 15.68
C GLN A 217 15.23 19.76 16.86
N ASP A 218 16.17 19.06 17.51
CA ASP A 218 17.09 19.62 18.45
C ASP A 218 17.93 20.53 17.60
N SER A 219 17.46 21.78 17.59
CA SER A 219 18.01 22.89 16.86
C SER A 219 19.31 23.16 17.59
N THR A 220 20.33 22.36 17.26
CA THR A 220 21.70 22.76 17.45
C THR A 220 21.83 24.05 16.68
N SER A 221 21.63 25.14 17.41
CA SER A 221 21.96 26.49 16.99
C SER A 221 23.42 26.41 16.59
N VAL A 222 23.65 26.24 15.29
CA VAL A 222 24.98 26.41 14.72
C VAL A 222 25.22 27.90 14.86
N GLU A 223 25.78 28.30 16.02
CA GLU A 223 26.37 29.62 16.21
C GLU A 223 27.34 29.82 15.06
N HIS A 224 26.95 30.65 14.10
CA HIS A 224 27.80 31.05 13.00
C HIS A 224 28.90 31.94 13.60
N PRO A 225 30.19 31.51 13.60
CA PRO A 225 31.25 32.42 14.02
C PRO A 225 31.36 33.51 12.96
N LEU A 226 30.95 34.73 13.35
CA LEU A 226 31.24 35.95 12.59
C LEU A 226 32.75 36.15 12.53
N SER A 227 33.38 35.68 11.45
CA SER A 227 34.74 36.05 11.10
C SER A 227 34.78 37.54 10.75
N ARG A 228 35.28 38.35 11.70
CA ARG A 228 35.78 39.70 11.42
C ARG A 228 37.14 39.59 10.74
N GLN A 229 37.27 40.10 9.51
CA GLN A 229 38.48 40.74 9.00
C GLN A 229 38.09 41.89 8.08
#